data_AF-A0A2H5WUW9-F1
#
_entry.id   AF-A0A2H5WUW9-F1
#
_cell.length_a   1.000
_cell.length_b   1.000
_cell.length_c   1.000
_cell.angle_alpha   90.00
_cell.angle_beta   90.00
_cell.angle_gamma   90.00
#
_symmetry.space_group_name_H-M   'P 1'
#
loop_
_entity.id
_entity.type
_entity.pdbx_description
1 polymer ?
#
loop_
_entity_poly.entity_id
_entity_poly.type
_entity_poly.pdbx_seq_one_letter_code
_entity_poly.pdbx_strand_id
1 'polypeptide(L)'
;MLRDGRVCFAPPEWVEPFERCQRGILFLDELTTAPPTVQAALLRLVLERRLGAYALPNEVSIAAAANPPEIAASGWELSPPLANRFVHIHWELPSEAYRAALEQGQFDPAPQIRIERKDHEARLFYWRAVVAGFLKRSPQMQMTQPAEGEYAFASPRTWDYAIALMASCDVLGHAPHPNAPDRQTRPFVNLVRGAIGSGAATPFLTHLRQLRIPDPEAVLKGQVQVDTGLREDELMTLFGAMAGLLLQAMNQNASQAVAYAERYLQGALRVAEAGKPDALYMILRRLVREGHLHSIAQRNPEVKRLLQALSRYYGDITQQLEHRL
;
A
#
# COMPACT_ATOMS: atom_id res chain seq x y z
N MET A 1 -2.61 -40.11 11.04
CA MET A 1 -1.70 -40.59 12.10
C MET A 1 -2.32 -40.31 13.47
N LEU A 2 -2.08 -41.17 14.45
CA LEU A 2 -2.39 -40.88 15.86
C LEU A 2 -1.24 -40.08 16.46
N ARG A 3 -1.52 -38.87 16.99
CA ARG A 3 -0.57 -38.05 17.75
C ARG A 3 -1.24 -37.63 19.05
N ASP A 4 -0.60 -37.94 20.18
CA ASP A 4 -1.12 -37.64 21.53
C ASP A 4 -2.58 -38.14 21.77
N GLY A 5 -2.90 -39.34 21.27
CA GLY A 5 -4.24 -39.93 21.40
C GLY A 5 -5.31 -39.29 20.51
N ARG A 6 -4.95 -38.37 19.60
CA ARG A 6 -5.88 -37.71 18.66
C ARG A 6 -5.59 -38.16 17.23
N VAL A 7 -6.66 -38.29 16.43
CA VAL A 7 -6.53 -38.50 14.99
C VAL A 7 -6.11 -37.19 14.34
N CYS A 8 -4.92 -37.19 13.74
CA CYS A 8 -4.42 -36.09 12.92
C CYS A 8 -4.42 -36.51 11.45
N PHE A 9 -5.08 -35.71 10.62
CA PHE A 9 -4.94 -35.79 9.17
C PHE A 9 -3.51 -35.39 8.79
N ALA A 10 -2.84 -36.21 8.00
CA ALA A 10 -1.56 -35.83 7.42
C ALA A 10 -1.82 -34.70 6.41
N PRO A 11 -0.95 -33.67 6.36
CA PRO A 11 -1.03 -32.70 5.27
C PRO A 11 -0.80 -33.42 3.93
N PRO A 12 -1.38 -32.92 2.83
CA PRO A 12 -1.08 -33.44 1.50
C PRO A 12 0.41 -33.30 1.16
N GLU A 13 0.93 -34.22 0.35
CA GLU A 13 2.34 -34.26 -0.07
C GLU A 13 2.82 -32.94 -0.72
N TRP A 14 1.95 -32.23 -1.42
CA TRP A 14 2.30 -30.94 -2.04
C TRP A 14 2.72 -29.86 -1.03
N VAL A 15 2.47 -30.06 0.27
CA VAL A 15 2.89 -29.16 1.34
C VAL A 15 4.38 -29.31 1.69
N GLU A 16 4.98 -30.47 1.44
CA GLU A 16 6.37 -30.77 1.83
C GLU A 16 7.41 -29.77 1.30
N PRO A 17 7.33 -29.27 0.05
CA PRO A 17 8.24 -28.23 -0.43
C PRO A 17 8.16 -26.94 0.40
N PHE A 18 6.96 -26.55 0.86
CA PHE A 18 6.78 -25.37 1.69
C PHE A 18 7.31 -25.60 3.11
N GLU A 19 7.17 -26.81 3.66
CA GLU A 19 7.80 -27.17 4.95
C GLU A 19 9.31 -27.08 4.89
N ARG A 20 9.92 -27.57 3.82
CA ARG A 20 11.38 -27.57 3.66
C ARG A 20 11.94 -26.19 3.35
N CYS A 21 11.31 -25.46 2.43
CA CYS A 21 11.86 -24.20 1.91
C CYS A 21 11.35 -22.96 2.64
N GLN A 22 10.26 -23.06 3.40
CA GLN A 22 9.59 -21.97 4.12
C GLN A 22 9.14 -20.79 3.23
N ARG A 23 9.20 -20.94 1.90
CA ARG A 23 8.86 -19.92 0.90
C ARG A 23 8.38 -20.57 -0.39
N GLY A 24 7.67 -19.82 -1.22
CA GLY A 24 7.26 -20.27 -2.56
C GLY A 24 5.96 -19.66 -3.05
N ILE A 25 5.41 -20.22 -4.11
CA ILE A 25 4.09 -19.83 -4.64
C ILE A 25 3.18 -21.06 -4.59
N LEU A 26 2.07 -20.95 -3.88
CA LEU A 26 0.94 -21.87 -4.01
C LEU A 26 0.07 -21.37 -5.15
N PHE A 27 0.09 -22.09 -6.27
CA PHE A 27 -0.69 -21.76 -7.46
C PHE A 27 -1.96 -22.61 -7.51
N LEU A 28 -3.12 -21.94 -7.52
CA LEU A 28 -4.44 -22.55 -7.63
C LEU A 28 -4.93 -22.40 -9.06
N ASP A 29 -4.93 -23.48 -9.83
CA ASP A 29 -5.39 -23.45 -11.21
C ASP A 29 -6.92 -23.69 -11.30
N GLU A 30 -7.52 -23.18 -12.36
CA GLU A 30 -8.95 -23.33 -12.70
C GLU A 30 -9.92 -23.05 -11.54
N LEU A 31 -9.70 -21.99 -10.76
CA LEU A 31 -10.49 -21.72 -9.54
C LEU A 31 -12.02 -21.63 -9.81
N THR A 32 -12.41 -21.18 -11.00
CA THR A 32 -13.81 -21.07 -11.42
C THR A 32 -14.45 -22.41 -11.79
N THR A 33 -13.69 -23.50 -12.03
CA THR A 33 -14.30 -24.84 -12.28
C THR A 33 -14.67 -25.56 -10.98
N ALA A 34 -14.15 -25.08 -9.84
CA ALA A 34 -14.44 -25.65 -8.53
C ALA A 34 -15.89 -25.37 -8.08
N PRO A 35 -16.66 -26.39 -7.65
CA PRO A 35 -18.00 -26.20 -7.10
C PRO A 35 -18.00 -25.27 -5.87
N PRO A 36 -19.13 -24.57 -5.58
CA PRO A 36 -19.21 -23.60 -4.48
C PRO A 36 -18.80 -24.15 -3.10
N THR A 37 -19.06 -25.42 -2.82
CA THR A 37 -18.65 -26.08 -1.56
C THR A 37 -17.14 -26.20 -1.43
N VAL A 38 -16.43 -26.45 -2.54
CA VAL A 38 -14.97 -26.49 -2.59
C VAL A 38 -14.41 -25.07 -2.47
N GLN A 39 -15.00 -24.10 -3.16
CA GLN A 39 -14.63 -22.69 -3.03
C GLN A 39 -14.76 -22.19 -1.58
N ALA A 40 -15.81 -22.59 -0.87
CA ALA A 40 -16.00 -22.24 0.54
C ALA A 40 -14.90 -22.84 1.43
N ALA A 41 -14.44 -24.06 1.15
CA ALA A 41 -13.33 -24.67 1.87
C ALA A 41 -11.99 -23.95 1.61
N LEU A 42 -11.79 -23.42 0.39
CA LEU A 42 -10.60 -22.65 0.02
C LEU A 42 -10.49 -21.32 0.77
N LEU A 43 -11.60 -20.75 1.28
CA LEU A 43 -11.55 -19.52 2.07
C LEU A 43 -10.58 -19.62 3.25
N ARG A 44 -10.55 -20.76 3.95
CA ARG A 44 -9.64 -20.97 5.08
C ARG A 44 -8.18 -21.02 4.62
N LEU A 45 -7.92 -21.65 3.48
CA LEU A 45 -6.59 -21.72 2.89
C LEU A 45 -6.08 -20.35 2.46
N VAL A 46 -6.91 -19.56 1.76
CA VAL A 46 -6.53 -18.26 1.23
C VAL A 46 -6.46 -17.19 2.34
N LEU A 47 -7.42 -17.19 3.28
CA LEU A 47 -7.49 -16.20 4.35
C LEU A 47 -6.59 -16.54 5.54
N GLU A 48 -6.80 -17.70 6.15
CA GLU A 48 -6.07 -18.09 7.37
C GLU A 48 -4.70 -18.67 7.06
N ARG A 49 -4.40 -18.90 5.78
CA ARG A 49 -3.16 -19.54 5.35
C ARG A 49 -3.02 -20.92 5.99
N ARG A 50 -4.13 -21.65 6.13
CA ARG A 50 -4.19 -22.92 6.85
C ARG A 50 -4.84 -24.04 6.05
N LEU A 51 -4.25 -25.22 6.16
CA LEU A 51 -4.76 -26.47 5.62
C LEU A 51 -4.89 -27.48 6.76
N GLY A 52 -6.11 -27.68 7.26
CA GLY A 52 -6.33 -28.47 8.47
C GLY A 52 -5.59 -27.87 9.67
N ALA A 53 -4.60 -28.60 10.20
CA ALA A 53 -3.74 -28.14 11.29
C ALA A 53 -2.47 -27.43 10.80
N TYR A 54 -2.11 -27.58 9.53
CA TYR A 54 -0.92 -26.99 8.93
C TYR A 54 -1.13 -25.50 8.63
N ALA A 55 -0.13 -24.66 8.92
CA ALA A 55 -0.13 -23.25 8.57
C ALA A 55 0.96 -22.99 7.53
N LEU A 56 0.60 -22.36 6.40
CA LEU A 56 1.53 -21.97 5.36
C LEU A 56 2.52 -20.94 5.90
N PRO A 57 3.84 -21.10 5.66
CA PRO A 57 4.86 -20.14 6.04
C PRO A 57 4.58 -18.74 5.48
N ASN A 58 4.99 -17.68 6.18
CA ASN A 58 4.68 -16.30 5.76
C ASN A 58 5.22 -15.93 4.38
N GLU A 59 6.32 -16.53 3.93
CA GLU A 59 6.93 -16.27 2.61
C GLU A 59 6.31 -17.11 1.47
N VAL A 60 5.20 -17.80 1.72
CA VAL A 60 4.42 -18.46 0.66
C VAL A 60 3.38 -17.49 0.10
N SER A 61 3.53 -17.06 -1.14
CA SER A 61 2.48 -16.30 -1.84
C SER A 61 1.42 -17.25 -2.41
N ILE A 62 0.17 -16.81 -2.45
CA ILE A 62 -0.91 -17.57 -3.08
C ILE A 62 -1.29 -16.84 -4.36
N ALA A 63 -1.25 -17.55 -5.47
CA ALA A 63 -1.70 -17.07 -6.77
C ALA A 63 -2.79 -18.01 -7.29
N ALA A 64 -3.72 -17.47 -8.10
CA ALA A 64 -4.77 -18.27 -8.70
C ALA A 64 -4.93 -17.88 -10.17
N ALA A 65 -5.26 -18.87 -11.00
CA ALA A 65 -5.76 -18.67 -12.34
C ALA A 65 -7.24 -19.08 -12.40
N ALA A 66 -8.00 -18.30 -13.14
CA ALA A 66 -9.42 -18.49 -13.33
C ALA A 66 -9.79 -18.00 -14.72
N ASN A 67 -10.52 -18.82 -15.46
CA ASN A 67 -11.15 -18.38 -16.69
C ASN A 67 -12.49 -17.71 -16.35
N PRO A 68 -12.88 -16.65 -17.09
CA PRO A 68 -14.22 -16.10 -16.98
C PRO A 68 -15.29 -17.21 -17.14
N PRO A 69 -16.36 -17.23 -16.32
CA PRO A 69 -17.37 -18.28 -16.34
C PRO A 69 -18.02 -18.48 -17.71
N GLU A 70 -18.10 -17.42 -18.52
CA GLU A 70 -18.65 -17.44 -19.88
C GLU A 70 -17.79 -18.26 -20.85
N ILE A 71 -16.49 -18.40 -20.56
CA ILE A 71 -15.51 -19.15 -21.37
C ILE A 71 -15.23 -20.53 -20.75
N ALA A 72 -15.32 -20.65 -19.42
CA ALA A 72 -15.03 -21.89 -18.71
C ALA A 72 -16.08 -22.97 -18.98
N ALA A 73 -15.65 -24.16 -19.40
CA ALA A 73 -16.52 -25.32 -19.45
C ALA A 73 -17.00 -25.66 -18.02
N SER A 74 -18.27 -25.39 -17.71
CA SER A 74 -18.85 -25.53 -16.37
C SER A 74 -18.26 -24.57 -15.30
N GLY A 75 -18.04 -23.31 -15.67
CA GLY A 75 -17.59 -22.27 -14.74
C GLY A 75 -18.64 -21.86 -13.70
N TRP A 76 -18.19 -21.72 -12.46
CA TRP A 76 -18.88 -21.08 -11.35
C TRP A 76 -18.31 -19.67 -11.15
N GLU A 77 -19.17 -18.71 -10.88
CA GLU A 77 -18.72 -17.39 -10.42
C GLU A 77 -18.00 -17.51 -9.07
N LEU A 78 -16.95 -16.69 -8.90
CA LEU A 78 -16.30 -16.56 -7.60
C LEU A 78 -17.24 -15.84 -6.64
N SER A 79 -17.52 -16.46 -5.50
CA SER A 79 -18.29 -15.79 -4.45
C SER A 79 -17.61 -14.48 -4.02
N PRO A 80 -18.36 -13.38 -3.76
CA PRO A 80 -17.77 -12.11 -3.34
C PRO A 80 -16.79 -12.21 -2.15
N PRO A 81 -17.03 -13.07 -1.12
CA PRO A 81 -16.08 -13.24 -0.01
C PRO A 81 -14.73 -13.83 -0.42
N LEU A 82 -14.70 -14.71 -1.43
CA LEU A 82 -13.49 -15.30 -1.99
C LEU A 82 -12.79 -14.32 -2.94
N ALA A 83 -13.56 -13.67 -3.82
CA ALA A 83 -13.08 -12.65 -4.73
C ALA A 83 -12.34 -11.51 -3.98
N ASN A 84 -12.88 -11.03 -2.85
CA ASN A 84 -12.27 -9.98 -2.03
C ASN A 84 -10.98 -10.40 -1.29
N ARG A 85 -10.46 -11.62 -1.53
CA ARG A 85 -9.16 -12.10 -1.03
C ARG A 85 -8.05 -12.02 -2.05
N PHE A 86 -8.39 -11.79 -3.31
CA PHE A 86 -7.45 -11.71 -4.41
C PHE A 86 -7.39 -10.30 -4.98
N VAL A 87 -6.25 -10.01 -5.60
CA VAL A 87 -6.09 -8.89 -6.51
C VAL A 87 -6.28 -9.46 -7.91
N HIS A 88 -7.25 -8.93 -8.65
CA HIS A 88 -7.69 -9.47 -9.94
C HIS A 88 -6.95 -8.80 -11.07
N ILE A 89 -6.10 -9.57 -11.77
CA ILE A 89 -5.38 -9.09 -12.94
C ILE A 89 -5.94 -9.76 -14.17
N HIS A 90 -6.50 -8.96 -15.07
CA HIS A 90 -6.86 -9.45 -16.40
C HIS A 90 -5.57 -9.67 -17.21
N TRP A 91 -5.38 -10.89 -17.69
CA TRP A 91 -4.21 -11.28 -18.45
C TRP A 91 -4.63 -11.97 -19.73
N GLU A 92 -3.99 -11.57 -20.83
CA GLU A 92 -4.12 -12.20 -22.14
C GLU A 92 -2.72 -12.42 -22.69
N LEU A 93 -2.49 -13.55 -23.36
CA LEU A 93 -1.24 -13.83 -24.02
C LEU A 93 -1.08 -12.89 -25.23
N PRO A 94 -0.09 -11.97 -25.24
CA PRO A 94 0.09 -11.08 -26.39
C PRO A 94 0.49 -11.90 -27.62
N SER A 95 -0.20 -11.69 -28.75
CA SER A 95 0.05 -12.47 -29.98
C SER A 95 1.50 -12.41 -30.44
N GLU A 96 2.15 -11.25 -30.26
CA GLU A 96 3.56 -11.07 -30.60
C GLU A 96 4.49 -11.90 -29.72
N ALA A 97 4.20 -11.98 -28.41
CA ALA A 97 4.99 -12.80 -27.49
C ALA A 97 4.87 -14.29 -27.84
N TYR A 98 3.68 -14.74 -28.24
CA TYR A 98 3.48 -16.12 -28.70
C TYR A 98 4.22 -16.41 -30.02
N ARG A 99 4.15 -15.50 -30.99
CA ARG A 99 4.89 -15.63 -32.27
C ARG A 99 6.39 -15.71 -32.04
N ALA A 100 6.95 -14.78 -31.26
CA ALA A 100 8.36 -14.78 -30.91
C ALA A 100 8.76 -16.08 -30.22
N ALA A 101 7.92 -16.60 -29.31
CA ALA A 101 8.19 -17.86 -28.62
C ALA A 101 8.20 -19.07 -29.57
N LEU A 102 7.34 -19.10 -30.59
CA LEU A 102 7.36 -20.15 -31.62
C LEU A 102 8.63 -20.08 -32.48
N GLU A 103 9.08 -18.87 -32.84
CA GLU A 103 10.29 -18.66 -33.63
C GLU A 103 11.56 -19.04 -32.85
N GLN A 104 11.57 -18.79 -31.54
CA GLN A 104 12.71 -19.04 -30.66
C GLN A 104 12.69 -20.42 -29.98
N GLY A 105 11.54 -21.11 -30.03
CA GLY A 105 11.32 -22.39 -29.34
C GLY A 105 11.08 -22.28 -27.83
N GLN A 106 10.98 -21.07 -27.28
CA GLN A 106 10.73 -20.82 -25.85
C GLN A 106 10.18 -19.41 -25.62
N PHE A 107 9.45 -19.21 -24.52
CA PHE A 107 9.09 -17.86 -24.08
C PHE A 107 10.29 -17.14 -23.44
N ASP A 108 10.32 -15.81 -23.57
CA ASP A 108 11.24 -14.98 -22.81
C ASP A 108 11.07 -15.22 -21.29
N PRO A 109 12.17 -15.26 -20.52
CA PRO A 109 12.09 -15.40 -19.08
C PRO A 109 11.37 -14.19 -18.47
N ALA A 110 10.58 -14.44 -17.43
CA ALA A 110 9.92 -13.36 -16.69
C ALA A 110 10.96 -12.39 -16.10
N PRO A 111 10.69 -11.08 -16.11
CA PRO A 111 11.60 -10.09 -15.54
C PRO A 111 11.76 -10.34 -14.04
N GLN A 112 13.00 -10.29 -13.54
CA GLN A 112 13.28 -10.38 -12.12
C GLN A 112 13.01 -9.03 -11.45
N ILE A 113 11.90 -8.95 -10.72
CA ILE A 113 11.53 -7.78 -9.93
C ILE A 113 12.01 -7.98 -8.51
N ARG A 114 12.80 -7.03 -8.00
CA ARG A 114 13.27 -7.01 -6.62
C ARG A 114 12.91 -5.68 -5.98
N ILE A 115 12.23 -5.75 -4.83
CA ILE A 115 11.88 -4.60 -4.01
C ILE A 115 12.48 -4.83 -2.64
N GLU A 116 13.34 -3.91 -2.21
CA GLU A 116 13.89 -3.94 -0.86
C GLU A 116 12.81 -3.54 0.16
N ARG A 117 12.67 -4.34 1.21
CA ARG A 117 11.61 -4.16 2.23
C ARG A 117 11.62 -2.76 2.83
N LYS A 118 12.80 -2.21 3.10
CA LYS A 118 12.99 -0.85 3.66
C LYS A 118 12.43 0.24 2.74
N ASP A 119 12.55 0.08 1.43
CA ASP A 119 12.13 1.09 0.45
C ASP A 119 10.61 1.01 0.27
N HIS A 120 10.06 -0.21 0.29
CA HIS A 120 8.61 -0.44 0.32
C HIS A 120 7.96 0.16 1.58
N GLU A 121 8.50 -0.14 2.76
CA GLU A 121 8.00 0.37 4.04
C GLU A 121 8.00 1.90 4.10
N ALA A 122 9.00 2.56 3.49
CA ALA A 122 9.03 4.00 3.39
C ALA A 122 7.89 4.56 2.53
N ARG A 123 7.57 3.92 1.40
CA ARG A 123 6.46 4.35 0.52
C ARG A 123 5.08 4.06 1.11
N LEU A 124 4.94 3.07 1.99
CA LEU A 124 3.66 2.75 2.65
C LEU A 124 3.07 3.94 3.41
N PHE A 125 3.90 4.76 4.08
CA PHE A 125 3.42 5.92 4.82
C PHE A 125 2.75 6.96 3.91
N TYR A 126 3.36 7.23 2.76
CA TYR A 126 2.81 8.13 1.76
C TYR A 126 1.46 7.63 1.24
N TRP A 127 1.40 6.39 0.73
CA TRP A 127 0.18 5.85 0.13
C TRP A 127 -0.95 5.67 1.15
N ARG A 128 -0.64 5.39 2.42
CA ARG A 128 -1.63 5.42 3.50
C ARG A 128 -2.22 6.82 3.70
N ALA A 129 -1.39 7.87 3.68
CA ALA A 129 -1.85 9.24 3.84
C ALA A 129 -2.73 9.68 2.65
N VAL A 130 -2.31 9.36 1.42
CA VAL A 130 -3.07 9.62 0.19
C VAL A 130 -4.45 8.95 0.24
N VAL A 131 -4.51 7.66 0.57
CA VAL A 131 -5.78 6.92 0.67
C VAL A 131 -6.64 7.46 1.81
N ALA A 132 -6.06 7.77 2.97
CA ALA A 132 -6.82 8.36 4.09
C ALA A 132 -7.42 9.72 3.71
N GLY A 133 -6.67 10.58 3.02
CA GLY A 133 -7.16 11.87 2.52
C GLY A 133 -8.30 11.72 1.50
N PHE A 134 -8.18 10.75 0.60
CA PHE A 134 -9.24 10.41 -0.35
C PHE A 134 -10.52 9.92 0.36
N LEU A 135 -10.39 8.91 1.24
CA LEU A 135 -11.53 8.31 1.94
C LEU A 135 -12.21 9.28 2.91
N LYS A 136 -11.49 10.27 3.45
CA LYS A 136 -12.10 11.35 4.25
C LYS A 136 -13.12 12.16 3.44
N ARG A 137 -12.88 12.36 2.14
CA ARG A 137 -13.81 13.08 1.24
C ARG A 137 -14.80 12.19 0.52
N SER A 138 -14.48 10.92 0.37
CA SER A 138 -15.33 9.95 -0.28
C SER A 138 -15.52 8.72 0.62
N PRO A 139 -16.17 8.86 1.80
CA PRO A 139 -16.34 7.75 2.74
C PRO A 139 -17.06 6.54 2.12
N GLN A 140 -17.96 6.79 1.17
CA GLN A 140 -18.68 5.76 0.42
C GLN A 140 -17.74 4.87 -0.44
N MET A 141 -16.49 5.29 -0.69
CA MET A 141 -15.49 4.49 -1.40
C MET A 141 -14.71 3.56 -0.47
N GLN A 142 -14.95 3.62 0.85
CA GLN A 142 -14.32 2.69 1.80
C GLN A 142 -14.81 1.25 1.58
N MET A 143 -16.08 1.09 1.25
CA MET A 143 -16.68 -0.19 0.86
C MET A 143 -17.59 -0.01 -0.34
N THR A 144 -17.35 -0.78 -1.39
CA THR A 144 -18.21 -0.81 -2.58
C THR A 144 -18.74 -2.22 -2.82
N GLN A 145 -19.67 -2.35 -3.76
CA GLN A 145 -20.03 -3.65 -4.32
C GLN A 145 -19.19 -3.92 -5.58
N PRO A 146 -19.01 -5.19 -5.99
CA PRO A 146 -18.46 -5.50 -7.30
C PRO A 146 -19.33 -4.88 -8.40
N ALA A 147 -18.68 -4.28 -9.41
CA ALA A 147 -19.37 -3.87 -10.62
C ALA A 147 -19.75 -5.11 -11.44
N GLU A 148 -20.70 -4.95 -12.36
CA GLU A 148 -21.07 -6.01 -13.29
C GLU A 148 -19.83 -6.47 -14.08
N GLY A 149 -19.58 -7.79 -14.11
CA GLY A 149 -18.41 -8.37 -14.77
C GLY A 149 -17.08 -8.17 -14.02
N GLU A 150 -17.08 -7.63 -12.79
CA GLU A 150 -15.87 -7.46 -11.98
C GLU A 150 -15.90 -8.27 -10.68
N TYR A 151 -14.77 -8.92 -10.38
CA TYR A 151 -14.57 -9.59 -9.09
C TYR A 151 -13.99 -8.65 -8.02
N ALA A 152 -13.27 -7.61 -8.43
CA ALA A 152 -12.61 -6.67 -7.53
C ALA A 152 -13.61 -5.63 -7.00
N PHE A 153 -13.50 -5.31 -5.71
CA PHE A 153 -14.28 -4.23 -5.08
C PHE A 153 -13.61 -3.73 -3.80
N ALA A 154 -13.96 -2.50 -3.40
CA ALA A 154 -13.37 -1.86 -2.24
C ALA A 154 -13.89 -2.47 -0.94
N SER A 155 -12.97 -2.75 -0.04
CA SER A 155 -13.15 -3.06 1.37
C SER A 155 -11.90 -2.57 2.11
N PRO A 156 -11.90 -2.44 3.45
CA PRO A 156 -10.68 -2.10 4.19
C PRO A 156 -9.48 -2.98 3.82
N ARG A 157 -9.72 -4.27 3.56
CA ARG A 157 -8.69 -5.22 3.16
C ARG A 157 -8.13 -4.91 1.77
N THR A 158 -8.99 -4.67 0.78
CA THR A 158 -8.50 -4.44 -0.58
C THR A 158 -7.87 -3.05 -0.72
N TRP A 159 -8.24 -2.09 0.13
CA TRP A 159 -7.47 -0.86 0.30
C TRP A 159 -6.06 -1.11 0.85
N ASP A 160 -5.90 -2.00 1.84
CA ASP A 160 -4.56 -2.38 2.31
C ASP A 160 -3.74 -3.05 1.19
N TYR A 161 -4.35 -3.89 0.36
CA TYR A 161 -3.70 -4.47 -0.83
C TYR A 161 -3.29 -3.39 -1.82
N ALA A 162 -4.20 -2.47 -2.16
CA ALA A 162 -3.91 -1.37 -3.07
C ALA A 162 -2.76 -0.51 -2.54
N ILE A 163 -2.75 -0.16 -1.25
CA ILE A 163 -1.66 0.62 -0.62
C ILE A 163 -0.32 -0.09 -0.77
N ALA A 164 -0.26 -1.40 -0.48
CA ALA A 164 0.97 -2.18 -0.63
C ALA A 164 1.44 -2.24 -2.09
N LEU A 165 0.53 -2.40 -3.04
CA LEU A 165 0.86 -2.46 -4.47
C LEU A 165 1.27 -1.09 -5.03
N MET A 166 0.64 0.00 -4.58
CA MET A 166 1.01 1.36 -4.94
C MET A 166 2.42 1.70 -4.43
N ALA A 167 2.74 1.30 -3.19
CA ALA A 167 4.10 1.43 -2.66
C ALA A 167 5.12 0.66 -3.49
N SER A 168 4.80 -0.57 -3.93
CA SER A 168 5.66 -1.33 -4.84
C SER A 168 5.85 -0.63 -6.19
N CYS A 169 4.76 -0.13 -6.78
CA CYS A 169 4.82 0.59 -8.05
C CYS A 169 5.65 1.86 -7.93
N ASP A 170 5.54 2.59 -6.82
CA ASP A 170 6.33 3.79 -6.55
C ASP A 170 7.83 3.48 -6.49
N VAL A 171 8.23 2.45 -5.74
CA VAL A 171 9.64 1.99 -5.71
C VAL A 171 10.16 1.62 -7.10
N LEU A 172 9.31 1.01 -7.93
CA LEU A 172 9.67 0.58 -9.29
C LEU A 172 9.52 1.70 -10.34
N GLY A 173 9.14 2.92 -9.95
CA GLY A 173 8.95 4.05 -10.87
C GLY A 173 7.70 3.96 -11.75
N HIS A 174 6.69 3.16 -11.36
CA HIS A 174 5.39 3.03 -12.03
C HIS A 174 4.29 3.90 -11.41
N ALA A 175 4.55 4.61 -10.31
CA ALA A 175 3.58 5.53 -9.73
C ALA A 175 3.31 6.74 -10.64
N PRO A 176 2.07 7.27 -10.66
CA PRO A 176 1.75 8.45 -11.45
C PRO A 176 2.43 9.71 -10.91
N HIS A 177 2.95 10.53 -11.83
CA HIS A 177 3.42 11.89 -11.58
C HIS A 177 3.05 12.78 -12.79
N PRO A 178 3.09 14.13 -12.69
CA PRO A 178 2.53 15.03 -13.72
C PRO A 178 3.03 14.83 -15.16
N ASN A 179 4.23 14.26 -15.32
CA ASN A 179 4.89 14.03 -16.61
C ASN A 179 5.04 12.54 -16.95
N ALA A 180 4.42 11.65 -16.18
CA ALA A 180 4.55 10.20 -16.38
C ALA A 180 3.78 9.77 -17.63
N PRO A 181 4.40 9.08 -18.61
CA PRO A 181 3.67 8.48 -19.72
C PRO A 181 2.66 7.44 -19.24
N ASP A 182 1.50 7.35 -19.89
CA ASP A 182 0.46 6.36 -19.55
C ASP A 182 1.00 4.92 -19.54
N ARG A 183 1.92 4.59 -20.46
CA ARG A 183 2.55 3.26 -20.52
C ARG A 183 3.34 2.94 -19.26
N GLN A 184 4.03 3.93 -18.67
CA GLN A 184 4.82 3.77 -17.45
C GLN A 184 3.93 3.52 -16.23
N THR A 185 2.75 4.15 -16.19
CA THR A 185 1.81 4.08 -15.05
C THR A 185 0.79 2.96 -15.16
N ARG A 186 0.70 2.28 -16.32
CA ARG A 186 -0.24 1.17 -16.55
C ARG A 186 -0.19 0.06 -15.48
N PRO A 187 0.99 -0.40 -15.00
CA PRO A 187 1.04 -1.38 -13.90
C PRO A 187 0.33 -0.89 -12.64
N PHE A 188 0.54 0.37 -12.26
CA PHE A 188 -0.11 0.99 -11.11
C PHE A 188 -1.63 1.01 -11.27
N VAL A 189 -2.12 1.47 -12.42
CA VAL A 189 -3.56 1.53 -12.71
C VAL A 189 -4.20 0.14 -12.66
N ASN A 190 -3.56 -0.85 -13.28
CA ASN A 190 -4.06 -2.23 -13.30
C ASN A 190 -4.10 -2.83 -11.90
N LEU A 191 -3.05 -2.66 -11.09
CA LEU A 191 -2.98 -3.20 -9.73
C LEU A 191 -3.99 -2.53 -8.78
N VAL A 192 -4.18 -1.22 -8.89
CA VAL A 192 -5.20 -0.50 -8.11
C VAL A 192 -6.59 -0.99 -8.50
N ARG A 193 -6.93 -1.05 -9.79
CA ARG A 193 -8.22 -1.57 -10.26
C ARG A 193 -8.44 -3.02 -9.83
N GLY A 194 -7.42 -3.86 -9.96
CA GLY A 194 -7.49 -5.26 -9.56
C GLY A 194 -7.70 -5.47 -8.06
N ALA A 195 -7.26 -4.53 -7.22
CA ALA A 195 -7.48 -4.59 -5.78
C ALA A 195 -8.88 -4.10 -5.39
N ILE A 196 -9.25 -2.87 -5.77
CA ILE A 196 -10.44 -2.17 -5.23
C ILE A 196 -11.60 -2.05 -6.22
N GLY A 197 -11.49 -2.63 -7.43
CA GLY A 197 -12.50 -2.54 -8.48
C GLY A 197 -12.56 -1.18 -9.16
N SER A 198 -13.16 -1.10 -10.35
CA SER A 198 -13.28 0.14 -11.11
C SER A 198 -14.12 1.21 -10.40
N GLY A 199 -15.13 0.78 -9.63
CA GLY A 199 -16.04 1.65 -8.88
C GLY A 199 -15.31 2.57 -7.90
N ALA A 200 -14.31 2.06 -7.17
CA ALA A 200 -13.48 2.86 -6.26
C ALA A 200 -12.19 3.37 -6.94
N ALA A 201 -11.59 2.59 -7.85
CA ALA A 201 -10.35 2.98 -8.51
C ALA A 201 -10.51 4.21 -9.41
N THR A 202 -11.62 4.35 -10.14
CA THR A 202 -11.83 5.47 -11.07
C THR A 202 -11.86 6.84 -10.37
N PRO A 203 -12.70 7.05 -9.32
CA PRO A 203 -12.66 8.30 -8.58
C PRO A 203 -11.33 8.51 -7.84
N PHE A 204 -10.70 7.44 -7.35
CA PHE A 204 -9.39 7.55 -6.70
C PHE A 204 -8.26 7.98 -7.66
N LEU A 205 -8.17 7.38 -8.84
CA LEU A 205 -7.18 7.76 -9.86
C LEU A 205 -7.43 9.18 -10.39
N THR A 206 -8.71 9.58 -10.50
CA THR A 206 -9.07 10.98 -10.81
C THR A 206 -8.59 11.92 -9.72
N HIS A 207 -8.78 11.54 -8.46
CA HIS A 207 -8.28 12.29 -7.31
C HIS A 207 -6.76 12.45 -7.37
N LEU A 208 -6.00 11.39 -7.67
CA LEU A 208 -4.54 11.46 -7.80
C LEU A 208 -4.09 12.47 -8.87
N ARG A 209 -4.77 12.52 -10.01
CA ARG A 209 -4.47 13.48 -11.09
C ARG A 209 -4.77 14.93 -10.71
N GLN A 210 -5.68 15.15 -9.77
CA GLN A 210 -6.08 16.46 -9.27
C GLN A 210 -5.32 16.88 -8.01
N LEU A 211 -4.45 16.02 -7.47
CA LEU A 211 -3.60 16.39 -6.34
C LEU A 211 -2.62 17.47 -6.77
N ARG A 212 -2.68 18.61 -6.09
CA ARG A 212 -1.78 19.76 -6.33
C ARG A 212 -0.56 19.75 -5.43
N ILE A 213 -0.34 18.65 -4.70
CA ILE A 213 0.76 18.56 -3.73
C ILE A 213 2.10 18.51 -4.48
N PRO A 214 3.12 19.28 -4.04
CA PRO A 214 4.47 19.17 -4.57
C PRO A 214 5.09 17.82 -4.18
N ASP A 215 6.22 17.46 -4.82
CA ASP A 215 7.03 16.31 -4.40
C ASP A 215 7.46 16.49 -2.92
N PRO A 216 7.03 15.59 -2.01
CA PRO A 216 7.37 15.66 -0.60
C PRO A 216 8.88 15.68 -0.33
N GLU A 217 9.67 14.98 -1.14
CA GLU A 217 11.13 14.95 -0.97
C GLU A 217 11.76 16.28 -1.41
N ALA A 218 11.27 16.88 -2.50
CA ALA A 218 11.71 18.20 -2.94
C ALA A 218 11.40 19.28 -1.89
N VAL A 219 10.26 19.18 -1.20
CA VAL A 219 9.94 20.05 -0.06
C VAL A 219 10.92 19.84 1.10
N LEU A 220 11.19 18.59 1.47
CA LEU A 220 12.13 18.26 2.55
C LEU A 220 13.60 18.59 2.21
N LYS A 221 13.96 18.65 0.93
CA LYS A 221 15.26 19.16 0.45
C LYS A 221 15.31 20.69 0.36
N GLY A 222 14.19 21.37 0.61
CA GLY A 222 14.07 22.84 0.53
C GLY A 222 14.07 23.39 -0.89
N GLN A 223 13.82 22.55 -1.90
CA GLN A 223 13.74 22.95 -3.31
C GLN A 223 12.40 23.61 -3.65
N VAL A 224 11.34 23.23 -2.92
CA VAL A 224 9.99 23.75 -3.07
C VAL A 224 9.44 24.11 -1.70
N GLN A 225 8.67 25.21 -1.60
CA GLN A 225 7.99 25.57 -0.35
C GLN A 225 6.61 24.91 -0.27
N VAL A 226 6.12 24.70 0.95
CA VAL A 226 4.74 24.30 1.18
C VAL A 226 3.79 25.40 0.72
N ASP A 227 2.93 25.08 -0.25
CA ASP A 227 1.83 25.94 -0.67
C ASP A 227 0.71 25.92 0.36
N THR A 228 0.50 27.05 1.04
CA THR A 228 -0.56 27.21 2.04
C THR A 228 -1.94 27.36 1.40
N GLY A 229 -2.03 27.55 0.08
CA GLY A 229 -3.27 27.53 -0.71
C GLY A 229 -3.85 26.13 -0.92
N LEU A 230 -3.10 25.07 -0.60
CA LEU A 230 -3.58 23.69 -0.63
C LEU A 230 -4.78 23.49 0.33
N ARG A 231 -5.68 22.58 -0.05
CA ARG A 231 -6.80 22.15 0.79
C ARG A 231 -6.27 21.36 1.99
N GLU A 232 -7.06 21.26 3.06
CA GLU A 232 -6.64 20.54 4.26
C GLU A 232 -6.26 19.08 3.99
N ASP A 233 -6.98 18.38 3.12
CA ASP A 233 -6.67 17.00 2.77
C ASP A 233 -5.37 16.87 1.93
N GLU A 234 -5.07 17.87 1.09
CA GLU A 234 -3.83 17.95 0.31
C GLU A 234 -2.66 18.22 1.25
N LEU A 235 -2.84 19.11 2.22
CA LEU A 235 -1.87 19.35 3.29
C LEU A 235 -1.66 18.09 4.14
N MET A 236 -2.72 17.41 4.57
CA MET A 236 -2.63 16.13 5.27
C MET A 236 -1.84 15.09 4.46
N THR A 237 -2.10 15.01 3.16
CA THR A 237 -1.43 14.08 2.25
C THR A 237 0.06 14.41 2.14
N LEU A 238 0.39 15.68 1.86
CA LEU A 238 1.77 16.16 1.75
C LEU A 238 2.54 15.93 3.05
N PHE A 239 2.00 16.32 4.21
CA PHE A 239 2.68 16.15 5.50
C PHE A 239 2.76 14.69 5.92
N GLY A 240 1.76 13.86 5.62
CA GLY A 240 1.86 12.41 5.84
C GLY A 240 2.99 11.78 5.02
N ALA A 241 3.15 12.22 3.76
CA ALA A 241 4.25 11.81 2.89
C ALA A 241 5.62 12.22 3.46
N MET A 242 5.76 13.49 3.81
CA MET A 242 7.00 14.04 4.36
C MET A 242 7.36 13.37 5.69
N ALA A 243 6.37 13.05 6.54
CA ALA A 243 6.58 12.32 7.78
C ALA A 243 7.18 10.93 7.51
N GLY A 244 6.70 10.21 6.49
CA GLY A 244 7.25 8.93 6.07
C GLY A 244 8.73 9.03 5.67
N LEU A 245 9.07 10.00 4.82
CA LEU A 245 10.46 10.26 4.39
C LEU A 245 11.36 10.67 5.55
N LEU A 246 10.85 11.49 6.48
CA LEU A 246 11.56 11.86 7.70
C LEU A 246 11.88 10.62 8.55
N LEU A 247 10.89 9.77 8.83
CA LEU A 247 11.09 8.54 9.61
C LEU A 247 12.07 7.58 8.92
N GLN A 248 12.03 7.48 7.59
CA GLN A 248 13.02 6.73 6.82
C GLN A 248 14.43 7.29 7.01
N ALA A 249 14.60 8.61 6.86
CA ALA A 249 15.89 9.27 7.04
C ALA A 249 16.44 9.05 8.45
N MET A 250 15.60 9.06 9.49
CA MET A 250 16.03 8.80 10.88
C MET A 250 16.67 7.43 11.06
N ASN A 251 16.24 6.42 10.29
CA ASN A 251 16.79 5.07 10.36
C ASN A 251 18.07 4.89 9.53
N GLN A 252 18.33 5.77 8.56
CA GLN A 252 19.37 5.57 7.55
C GLN A 252 20.50 6.60 7.62
N ASN A 253 20.16 7.86 7.87
CA ASN A 253 21.08 8.98 7.78
C ASN A 253 20.67 10.11 8.74
N ALA A 254 21.34 10.17 9.89
CA ALA A 254 21.03 11.12 10.95
C ALA A 254 21.13 12.59 10.51
N SER A 255 22.10 12.95 9.66
CA SER A 255 22.25 14.34 9.20
C SER A 255 21.11 14.75 8.26
N GLN A 256 20.71 13.85 7.36
CA GLN A 256 19.56 14.06 6.48
C GLN A 256 18.26 14.17 7.28
N ALA A 257 18.10 13.35 8.32
CA ALA A 257 16.93 13.39 9.20
C ALA A 257 16.77 14.75 9.89
N VAL A 258 17.88 15.35 10.36
CA VAL A 258 17.87 16.69 10.96
C VAL A 258 17.39 17.73 9.94
N ALA A 259 17.97 17.74 8.73
CA ALA A 259 17.56 18.66 7.68
C ALA A 259 16.09 18.50 7.29
N TYR A 260 15.62 17.25 7.18
CA TYR A 260 14.22 16.95 6.88
C TYR A 260 13.30 17.39 8.02
N ALA A 261 13.68 17.20 9.28
CA ALA A 261 12.90 17.64 10.43
C ALA A 261 12.75 19.16 10.46
N GLU A 262 13.82 19.91 10.18
CA GLU A 262 13.76 21.37 10.07
C GLU A 262 12.79 21.82 8.98
N ARG A 263 12.91 21.28 7.76
CA ARG A 263 12.02 21.63 6.63
C ARG A 263 10.57 21.23 6.88
N TYR A 264 10.35 20.06 7.48
CA TYR A 264 9.03 19.59 7.88
C TYR A 264 8.36 20.57 8.85
N LEU A 265 9.07 20.97 9.90
CA LEU A 265 8.54 21.87 10.93
C LEU A 265 8.37 23.31 10.43
N GLN A 266 9.27 23.80 9.57
CA GLN A 266 9.11 25.09 8.89
C GLN A 266 7.84 25.10 8.03
N GLY A 267 7.60 24.04 7.27
CA GLY A 267 6.36 23.88 6.51
C GLY A 267 5.13 23.88 7.42
N ALA A 268 5.18 23.11 8.52
CA ALA A 268 4.07 23.01 9.47
C ALA A 268 3.74 24.39 10.08
N LEU A 269 4.76 25.14 10.46
CA LEU A 269 4.60 26.47 11.04
C LEU A 269 3.96 27.43 10.03
N ARG A 270 4.41 27.39 8.77
CA ARG A 270 3.82 28.19 7.69
C ARG A 270 2.33 27.89 7.48
N VAL A 271 1.93 26.62 7.57
CA VAL A 271 0.52 26.20 7.47
C VAL A 271 -0.30 26.69 8.67
N ALA A 272 0.26 26.59 9.88
CA ALA A 272 -0.38 27.08 11.09
C ALA A 272 -0.55 28.61 11.08
N GLU A 273 0.49 29.36 10.67
CA GLU A 273 0.47 30.82 10.50
C GLU A 273 -0.55 31.25 9.43
N ALA A 274 -0.79 30.42 8.41
CA ALA A 274 -1.83 30.64 7.41
C ALA A 274 -3.25 30.27 7.88
N GLY A 275 -3.44 29.96 9.17
CA GLY A 275 -4.75 29.71 9.77
C GLY A 275 -5.31 28.31 9.53
N LYS A 276 -4.47 27.32 9.18
CA LYS A 276 -4.89 25.92 8.98
C LYS A 276 -4.21 24.93 9.93
N PRO A 277 -4.10 25.19 11.25
CA PRO A 277 -3.38 24.30 12.16
C PRO A 277 -4.03 22.91 12.26
N ASP A 278 -5.35 22.82 12.22
CA ASP A 278 -6.09 21.56 12.39
C ASP A 278 -5.79 20.52 11.31
N ALA A 279 -5.40 20.97 10.11
CA ALA A 279 -5.03 20.10 9.01
C ALA A 279 -3.86 19.16 9.38
N LEU A 280 -2.96 19.60 10.27
CA LEU A 280 -1.72 18.87 10.57
C LEU A 280 -1.69 18.28 11.99
N TYR A 281 -2.68 18.60 12.83
CA TYR A 281 -2.67 18.27 14.26
C TYR A 281 -2.38 16.79 14.53
N MET A 282 -3.13 15.88 13.89
CA MET A 282 -3.00 14.44 14.15
C MET A 282 -1.62 13.89 13.74
N ILE A 283 -1.05 14.39 12.64
CA ILE A 283 0.24 13.91 12.11
C ILE A 283 1.38 14.43 12.99
N LEU A 284 1.38 15.73 13.29
CA LEU A 284 2.37 16.35 14.19
C LEU A 284 2.33 15.73 15.58
N ARG A 285 1.14 15.60 16.16
CA ARG A 285 0.95 14.99 17.49
C ARG A 285 1.52 13.57 17.54
N ARG A 286 1.33 12.78 16.49
CA ARG A 286 1.89 11.43 16.40
C ARG A 286 3.42 11.45 16.43
N LEU A 287 4.06 12.25 15.56
CA LEU A 287 5.53 12.35 15.49
C LEU A 287 6.16 12.85 16.79
N VAL A 288 5.50 13.76 17.49
CA VAL A 288 5.94 14.24 18.81
C VAL A 288 5.77 13.15 19.88
N ARG A 289 4.58 12.52 19.95
CA ARG A 289 4.27 11.50 20.96
C ARG A 289 5.17 10.27 20.85
N GLU A 290 5.51 9.86 19.63
CA GLU A 290 6.43 8.76 19.36
C GLU A 290 7.90 9.11 19.67
N GLY A 291 8.19 10.37 20.03
CA GLY A 291 9.51 10.83 20.48
C GLY A 291 10.52 11.09 19.35
N HIS A 292 10.11 10.91 18.10
CA HIS A 292 10.96 11.07 16.93
C HIS A 292 11.56 12.48 16.85
N LEU A 293 10.71 13.51 16.84
CA LEU A 293 11.16 14.90 16.76
C LEU A 293 11.91 15.36 18.02
N HIS A 294 11.60 14.76 19.17
CA HIS A 294 12.25 15.08 20.44
C HIS A 294 13.74 14.74 20.46
N SER A 295 14.07 13.55 19.94
CA SER A 295 15.46 13.10 19.85
C SER A 295 16.34 14.03 19.00
N ILE A 296 15.76 14.64 17.96
CA ILE A 296 16.43 15.61 17.11
C ILE A 296 16.52 16.97 17.82
N ALA A 297 15.43 17.43 18.45
CA ALA A 297 15.37 18.72 19.13
C ALA A 297 16.39 18.88 20.27
N GLN A 298 16.74 17.78 20.96
CA GLN A 298 17.79 17.79 21.99
C GLN A 298 19.18 18.13 21.43
N ARG A 299 19.41 17.85 20.14
CA ARG A 299 20.73 18.00 19.47
C ARG A 299 20.74 19.14 18.46
N ASN A 300 19.59 19.71 18.13
CA ASN A 300 19.46 20.78 17.14
C ASN A 300 18.59 21.94 17.71
N PRO A 301 19.19 23.12 17.97
CA PRO A 301 18.49 24.28 18.51
C PRO A 301 17.38 24.84 17.61
N GLU A 302 17.54 24.75 16.29
CA GLU A 302 16.56 25.26 15.34
C GLU A 302 15.29 24.40 15.32
N VAL A 303 15.43 23.07 15.34
CA VAL A 303 14.30 22.14 15.50
C VAL A 303 13.56 22.40 16.81
N LYS A 304 14.30 22.64 17.91
CA LYS A 304 13.72 23.00 19.21
C LYS A 304 12.91 24.31 19.13
N ARG A 305 13.48 25.34 18.48
CA ARG A 305 12.82 26.63 18.28
C ARG A 305 11.53 26.50 17.46
N LEU A 306 11.53 25.71 16.39
CA LEU A 306 10.36 25.48 15.54
C LEU A 306 9.24 24.73 16.30
N LEU A 307 9.59 23.72 17.09
CA LEU A 307 8.62 23.02 17.94
C LEU A 307 7.99 23.96 18.98
N GLN A 308 8.77 24.85 19.59
CA GLN A 308 8.26 25.87 20.53
C GLN A 308 7.37 26.90 19.83
N ALA A 309 7.66 27.26 18.58
CA ALA A 309 6.78 28.15 17.81
C ALA A 309 5.43 27.48 17.50
N LEU A 310 5.46 26.21 17.12
CA LEU A 310 4.28 25.40 16.83
C LEU A 310 3.40 25.13 18.05
N SER A 311 3.98 25.10 19.26
CA SER A 311 3.24 24.85 20.51
C SER A 311 2.12 25.87 20.75
N ARG A 312 2.28 27.10 20.24
CA ARG A 312 1.25 28.17 20.30
C ARG A 312 -0.03 27.81 19.55
N TYR A 313 0.07 26.95 18.54
CA TYR A 313 -1.05 26.50 17.71
C TYR A 313 -1.61 25.15 18.14
N TYR A 314 -0.88 24.42 18.98
CA TYR A 314 -1.19 23.05 19.38
C TYR A 314 -1.04 22.87 20.89
N GLY A 315 -2.04 23.32 21.66
CA GLY A 315 -2.00 23.39 23.13
C GLY A 315 -1.47 22.13 23.81
N ASP A 316 -1.91 20.94 23.37
CA ASP A 316 -1.51 19.65 23.96
C ASP A 316 -0.09 19.19 23.59
N ILE A 317 0.46 19.67 22.47
CA ILE A 317 1.84 19.36 22.07
C ILE A 317 2.81 20.04 23.04
N THR A 318 2.45 21.21 23.58
CA THR A 318 3.23 21.97 24.57
C THR A 318 3.51 21.15 25.84
N GLN A 319 2.48 20.52 26.43
CA GLN A 319 2.64 19.70 27.64
C GLN A 319 3.55 18.48 27.42
N GLN A 320 3.53 17.89 26.22
CA GLN A 320 4.37 16.73 25.90
C GLN A 320 5.82 17.11 25.61
N LEU A 321 6.07 18.30 25.07
CA LEU A 321 7.42 18.85 24.86
C LEU A 321 8.07 19.24 26.19
N GLU A 322 7.31 19.83 27.13
CA GLU A 322 7.82 20.30 28.43
C GLU A 322 8.17 19.16 29.40
N HIS A 323 7.46 18.01 29.34
CA HIS A 323 7.73 16.88 30.24
C HIS A 323 8.96 16.03 29.87
N ARG A 324 9.61 16.27 28.72
CA ARG A 324 10.74 15.46 28.24
C ARG A 324 11.97 16.27 27.81
N LEU A 325 11.87 17.61 27.69
CA LEU A 325 12.99 18.52 27.43
C LEU A 325 13.74 18.83 28.73
#